data_AF-A0A9P9QSI6-F1
#
_entry.id   AF-A0A9P9QSI6-F1
#
_cell.length_a   1.000
_cell.length_b   1.000
_cell.length_c   1.000
_cell.angle_alpha   90.00
_cell.angle_beta   90.00
_cell.angle_gamma   90.00
#
_symmetry.space_group_name_H-M   'P 1'
#
loop_
_entity.id
_entity.type
_entity.pdbx_description
1 polymer ?
#
loop_
_entity_poly.entity_id
_entity_poly.type
_entity_poly.pdbx_seq_one_letter_code
_entity_poly.pdbx_strand_id
1 'polypeptide(L)'
;MKYLGLTLSTLLTLTTSLSLPTEATENPAYVLRKRQESGFQTHSCAIVGDGNAFCRTCDSTSCKSVKTLTHGTKYKFDCVCRSGECVNGLCGWDYAYEYNCWVWAGRTDNNCPTAGAHGLTECAFCKR
;
A
#
# COMPACT_ATOMS: atom_id res chain seq x y z
N MET A 1 -65.44 -41.38 16.28
CA MET A 1 -64.21 -41.77 17.01
C MET A 1 -63.00 -41.39 16.16
N LYS A 2 -61.96 -40.78 16.78
CA LYS A 2 -60.53 -40.75 16.34
C LYS A 2 -60.20 -39.83 15.13
N TYR A 3 -59.16 -38.99 15.04
CA TYR A 3 -58.06 -38.44 15.88
C TYR A 3 -57.62 -37.10 15.21
N LEU A 4 -57.44 -36.00 15.93
CA LEU A 4 -56.16 -35.30 16.24
C LEU A 4 -55.00 -35.46 15.23
N GLY A 5 -54.44 -34.33 14.78
CA GLY A 5 -53.17 -34.26 14.04
C GLY A 5 -52.67 -32.84 13.75
N LEU A 6 -52.14 -32.16 14.77
CA LEU A 6 -51.31 -30.95 14.67
C LEU A 6 -50.01 -31.30 13.92
N THR A 7 -49.59 -30.51 12.92
CA THR A 7 -48.17 -30.50 12.51
C THR A 7 -47.64 -29.09 12.28
N LEU A 8 -46.60 -28.79 13.06
CA LEU A 8 -45.68 -27.66 13.07
C LEU A 8 -45.06 -27.44 11.69
N SER A 9 -45.18 -26.23 11.14
CA SER A 9 -44.38 -25.81 9.97
C SER A 9 -43.03 -25.27 10.45
N THR A 10 -41.98 -25.97 10.07
CA THR A 10 -40.56 -25.72 10.35
C THR A 10 -40.05 -24.48 9.61
N LEU A 11 -39.46 -23.54 10.36
CA LEU A 11 -38.74 -22.37 9.83
C LEU A 11 -37.42 -22.81 9.17
N LEU A 12 -37.26 -22.50 7.89
CA LEU A 12 -36.06 -22.74 7.11
C LEU A 12 -35.11 -21.53 7.26
N THR A 13 -34.05 -21.65 8.06
CA THR A 13 -33.01 -20.61 8.14
C THR A 13 -31.99 -20.81 7.04
N LEU A 14 -31.99 -19.95 6.02
CA LEU A 14 -30.91 -19.85 5.04
C LEU A 14 -29.68 -19.23 5.72
N THR A 15 -28.66 -20.05 5.98
CA THR A 15 -27.33 -19.58 6.37
C THR A 15 -26.52 -19.29 5.12
N THR A 16 -26.45 -18.01 4.73
CA THR A 16 -25.48 -17.54 3.74
C THR A 16 -24.10 -17.46 4.39
N SER A 17 -23.23 -18.42 4.10
CA SER A 17 -21.81 -18.35 4.44
C SER A 17 -21.11 -17.37 3.50
N LEU A 18 -20.70 -16.21 4.01
CA LEU A 18 -19.75 -15.32 3.36
C LEU A 18 -18.37 -15.98 3.43
N SER A 19 -17.88 -16.53 2.31
CA SER A 19 -16.46 -16.86 2.19
C SER A 19 -15.66 -15.57 2.01
N LEU A 20 -14.79 -15.26 2.96
CA LEU A 20 -13.77 -14.22 2.80
C LEU A 20 -12.84 -14.61 1.65
N PRO A 21 -12.45 -13.67 0.77
CA PRO A 21 -11.42 -13.95 -0.22
C PRO A 21 -10.10 -14.23 0.49
N THR A 22 -9.53 -15.39 0.21
CA THR A 22 -8.17 -15.78 0.62
C THR A 22 -7.20 -14.72 0.11
N GLU A 23 -6.48 -14.06 1.01
CA GLU A 23 -5.44 -13.09 0.70
C GLU A 23 -4.29 -13.84 0.00
N ALA A 24 -4.37 -13.91 -1.33
CA ALA A 24 -3.33 -14.48 -2.16
C ALA A 24 -2.08 -13.60 -2.00
N THR A 25 -1.02 -14.18 -1.45
CA THR A 25 0.30 -13.57 -1.39
C THR A 25 0.84 -13.50 -2.82
N GLU A 26 0.45 -12.45 -3.56
CA GLU A 26 0.93 -12.24 -4.92
C GLU A 26 2.45 -12.09 -4.92
N ASN A 27 3.12 -12.85 -5.79
CA ASN A 27 4.57 -12.77 -5.97
C ASN A 27 4.95 -11.33 -6.35
N PRO A 28 5.79 -10.64 -5.56
CA PRO A 28 6.18 -9.25 -5.81
C PRO A 28 6.72 -9.02 -7.24
N ALA A 29 7.48 -9.97 -7.79
CA ALA A 29 8.01 -9.87 -9.15
C ALA A 29 6.91 -9.92 -10.23
N TYR A 30 5.82 -10.65 -9.99
CA TYR A 30 4.68 -10.72 -10.91
C TYR A 30 3.87 -9.41 -10.89
N VAL A 31 3.63 -8.86 -9.69
CA VAL A 31 2.99 -7.54 -9.52
C VAL A 31 3.81 -6.45 -10.21
N LEU A 32 5.14 -6.49 -10.07
CA LEU A 32 6.06 -5.57 -10.75
C LEU A 32 5.98 -5.67 -12.27
N ARG A 33 5.99 -6.89 -12.83
CA ARG A 33 5.90 -7.10 -14.27
C ARG A 33 4.58 -6.60 -14.84
N LYS A 34 3.47 -6.90 -14.17
CA LYS A 34 2.14 -6.40 -14.54
C LYS A 34 2.04 -4.87 -14.51
N ARG A 35 2.68 -4.21 -13.55
CA ARG A 35 2.70 -2.74 -13.45
C ARG A 35 3.59 -2.14 -14.53
N GLN A 36 4.78 -2.68 -14.78
CA GLN A 36 5.64 -2.20 -15.86
C GLN A 36 4.99 -2.36 -17.24
N GLU A 37 4.28 -3.47 -17.46
CA GLU A 37 3.46 -3.72 -18.68
C GLU A 37 2.33 -2.69 -18.85
N SER A 38 1.87 -2.01 -17.77
CA SER A 38 0.87 -0.93 -17.83
C SER A 38 1.48 0.47 -18.00
N GLY A 39 2.80 0.60 -18.21
CA GLY A 39 3.47 1.89 -18.42
C GLY A 39 3.90 2.63 -17.15
N PHE A 40 4.11 1.92 -16.04
CA PHE A 40 4.57 2.52 -14.78
C PHE A 40 5.96 3.17 -14.91
N GLN A 41 6.10 4.42 -14.47
CA GLN A 41 7.40 5.10 -14.43
C GLN A 41 8.06 4.93 -13.07
N THR A 42 9.30 4.46 -13.07
CA THR A 42 10.15 4.42 -11.86
C THR A 42 11.04 5.65 -11.85
N HIS A 43 11.10 6.30 -10.70
CA HIS A 43 11.91 7.49 -10.46
C HIS A 43 13.11 7.11 -9.61
N SER A 44 14.28 7.64 -9.97
CA SER A 44 15.51 7.47 -9.19
C SER A 44 15.78 8.72 -8.37
N CYS A 45 15.60 8.63 -7.07
CA CYS A 45 15.53 9.78 -6.17
C CYS A 45 16.53 9.64 -5.03
N ALA A 46 17.24 10.71 -4.73
CA ALA A 46 18.18 10.74 -3.62
C ALA A 46 17.44 10.91 -2.29
N ILE A 47 18.00 10.32 -1.22
CA ILE A 47 17.58 10.63 0.14
C ILE A 47 18.17 11.98 0.56
N VAL A 48 17.31 12.89 0.98
CA VAL A 48 17.66 14.27 1.39
C VAL A 48 17.20 14.56 2.82
N GLY A 49 17.52 15.76 3.30
CA GLY A 49 17.26 16.23 4.66
C GLY A 49 18.29 15.70 5.66
N ASP A 50 18.02 15.88 6.95
CA ASP A 50 19.00 15.52 7.98
C ASP A 50 19.10 14.00 8.15
N GLY A 51 20.28 13.43 7.88
CA GLY A 51 20.60 12.03 8.15
C GLY A 51 19.96 11.01 7.19
N ASN A 52 19.92 9.75 7.64
CA ASN A 52 19.34 8.66 6.86
C ASN A 52 17.80 8.62 6.96
N ALA A 53 17.14 8.03 5.97
CA ALA A 53 15.70 7.82 6.00
C ALA A 53 15.34 6.40 6.43
N PHE A 54 14.26 6.27 7.20
CA PHE A 54 13.70 4.97 7.57
C PHE A 54 12.66 4.53 6.54
N CYS A 55 12.87 3.36 5.96
CA CYS A 55 11.94 2.72 5.04
C CYS A 55 11.07 1.72 5.81
N ARG A 56 9.76 1.94 5.81
CA ARG A 56 8.82 1.36 6.77
C ARG A 56 7.82 0.42 6.11
N THR A 57 7.23 -0.50 6.88
CA THR A 57 6.24 -1.46 6.35
C THR A 57 4.90 -0.84 5.94
N CYS A 58 4.61 0.38 6.39
CA CYS A 58 3.44 1.14 5.98
C CYS A 58 3.74 2.65 5.95
N ASP A 59 2.81 3.39 5.39
CA ASP A 59 2.74 4.85 5.19
C ASP A 59 2.52 5.63 6.51
N SER A 60 3.24 5.26 7.56
CA SER A 60 3.21 5.92 8.87
C SER A 60 4.57 5.83 9.58
N THR A 61 4.90 6.85 10.37
CA THR A 61 6.11 6.92 11.20
C THR A 61 6.11 5.91 12.35
N SER A 62 4.94 5.42 12.75
CA SER A 62 4.78 4.36 13.74
C SER A 62 5.13 2.97 13.21
N CYS A 63 5.12 2.80 11.89
CA CYS A 63 5.37 1.51 11.25
C CYS A 63 6.83 1.07 11.42
N LYS A 64 7.03 -0.25 11.53
CA LYS A 64 8.37 -0.84 11.68
C LYS A 64 9.26 -0.44 10.49
N SER A 65 10.47 0.01 10.80
CA SER A 65 11.52 0.20 9.79
C SER A 65 12.11 -1.16 9.39
N VAL A 66 12.08 -1.46 8.09
CA VAL A 66 12.68 -2.69 7.51
C VAL A 66 14.03 -2.41 6.86
N LYS A 67 14.30 -1.16 6.49
CA LYS A 67 15.55 -0.74 5.89
C LYS A 67 15.88 0.70 6.26
N THR A 68 17.15 0.99 6.46
CA THR A 68 17.65 2.37 6.51
C THR A 68 18.24 2.72 5.15
N LEU A 69 17.75 3.81 4.55
CA LEU A 69 18.23 4.34 3.28
C LEU A 69 19.22 5.48 3.54
N THR A 70 20.38 5.39 2.91
CA THR A 70 21.51 6.27 3.18
C THR A 70 21.29 7.65 2.55
N HIS A 71 21.56 8.70 3.32
CA HIS A 71 21.55 10.09 2.82
C HIS A 71 22.45 10.25 1.57
N GLY A 72 21.97 11.01 0.59
CA GLY A 72 22.68 11.28 -0.68
C GLY A 72 22.66 10.11 -1.67
N THR A 73 22.24 8.91 -1.26
CA THR A 73 22.13 7.75 -2.15
C THR A 73 20.80 7.76 -2.89
N LYS A 74 20.84 7.40 -4.17
CA LYS A 74 19.65 7.25 -5.00
C LYS A 74 19.01 5.88 -4.85
N TYR A 75 17.70 5.87 -4.71
CA TYR A 75 16.87 4.67 -4.69
C TYR A 75 15.74 4.80 -5.70
N LYS A 76 15.12 3.67 -6.05
CA LYS A 76 13.99 3.65 -6.99
C LYS A 76 12.68 3.69 -6.24
N PHE A 77 11.85 4.64 -6.62
CA PHE A 77 10.47 4.77 -6.16
C PHE A 77 9.55 4.70 -7.36
N ASP A 78 8.42 4.04 -7.23
CA ASP A 78 7.51 3.75 -8.35
C ASP A 78 6.14 4.42 -8.16
N CYS A 79 5.69 4.61 -6.92
CA CYS A 79 4.44 5.27 -6.61
C CYS A 79 4.48 5.97 -5.24
N VAL A 80 3.43 6.74 -4.96
CA VAL A 80 3.25 7.48 -3.71
C VAL A 80 1.87 7.24 -3.12
N CYS A 81 1.76 7.21 -1.79
CA CYS A 81 0.47 7.38 -1.10
C CYS A 81 0.35 8.79 -0.56
N ARG A 82 -0.65 9.52 -1.03
CA ARG A 82 -0.93 10.89 -0.58
C ARG A 82 -1.83 10.94 0.64
N SER A 83 -2.43 9.80 1.00
CA SER A 83 -3.31 9.61 2.16
C SER A 83 -2.60 9.08 3.41
N GLY A 84 -1.27 8.96 3.39
CA GLY A 84 -0.52 8.44 4.54
C GLY A 84 -0.45 9.43 5.71
N GLU A 85 0.25 9.04 6.77
CA GLU A 85 0.43 9.91 7.94
C GLU A 85 1.13 11.21 7.55
N CYS A 86 0.55 12.34 7.93
CA CYS A 86 1.13 13.65 7.66
C CYS A 86 2.28 13.93 8.62
N VAL A 87 3.46 14.18 8.07
CA VAL A 87 4.63 14.67 8.82
C VAL A 87 4.92 16.07 8.32
N ASN A 88 4.96 17.05 9.23
CA ASN A 88 5.20 18.47 8.90
C ASN A 88 4.29 19.01 7.77
N GLY A 89 3.03 18.56 7.73
CA GLY A 89 2.04 19.00 6.71
C GLY A 89 2.13 18.28 5.36
N LEU A 90 3.09 17.38 5.15
CA LEU A 90 3.18 16.55 3.95
C LEU A 90 2.76 15.10 4.28
N CYS A 91 1.70 14.63 3.63
CA CYS A 91 1.10 13.31 3.85
C CYS A 91 1.52 12.26 2.80
N GLY A 92 2.49 12.63 1.95
CA GLY A 92 3.05 11.78 0.92
C GLY A 92 4.01 10.72 1.49
N TRP A 93 3.85 9.48 1.04
CA TRP A 93 4.77 8.38 1.32
C TRP A 93 5.16 7.70 0.01
N ASP A 94 6.43 7.81 -0.37
CA ASP A 94 6.97 7.21 -1.57
C ASP A 94 7.30 5.75 -1.32
N TYR A 95 6.93 4.89 -2.26
CA TYR A 95 7.10 3.45 -2.15
C TYR A 95 8.40 3.00 -2.85
N ALA A 96 9.32 2.43 -2.08
CA ALA A 96 10.57 1.88 -2.57
C ALA A 96 10.37 0.40 -2.92
N TYR A 97 10.02 0.12 -4.18
CA TYR A 97 9.59 -1.21 -4.61
C TYR A 97 10.64 -2.31 -4.36
N GLU A 98 11.93 -2.02 -4.52
CA GLU A 98 13.02 -3.00 -4.36
C GLU A 98 13.09 -3.55 -2.93
N TYR A 99 12.59 -2.78 -1.96
CA TYR A 99 12.63 -3.12 -0.54
C TYR A 99 11.23 -3.33 0.06
N ASN A 100 10.17 -3.18 -0.74
CA ASN A 100 8.78 -3.32 -0.31
C ASN A 100 8.48 -2.48 0.95
N CYS A 101 8.78 -1.18 0.89
CA CYS A 101 8.63 -0.29 2.03
C CYS A 101 8.39 1.16 1.63
N TRP A 102 7.97 1.96 2.60
CA TRP A 102 7.52 3.34 2.47
C TRP A 102 8.51 4.31 3.09
N VAL A 103 8.75 5.41 2.40
CA VAL A 103 9.58 6.51 2.87
C VAL A 103 8.72 7.77 2.82
N TRP A 104 8.72 8.56 3.89
CA TRP A 104 8.03 9.85 3.86
C TRP A 104 8.58 10.72 2.73
N ALA A 105 7.71 11.26 1.88
CA ALA A 105 8.08 11.96 0.65
C ALA A 105 8.88 13.25 0.90
N GLY A 106 8.92 13.76 2.13
CA GLY A 106 9.82 14.86 2.48
C GLY A 106 11.29 14.44 2.62
N ARG A 107 11.60 13.15 2.46
CA ARG A 107 12.97 12.60 2.45
C ARG A 107 13.50 12.28 1.07
N THR A 108 12.69 12.41 0.03
CA THR A 108 13.11 12.20 -1.36
C THR A 108 13.31 13.55 -2.03
N ASP A 109 14.26 13.61 -2.96
CA ASP A 109 14.50 14.83 -3.74
C ASP A 109 13.39 15.11 -4.77
N ASN A 110 13.49 16.25 -5.44
CA ASN A 110 12.52 16.68 -6.45
C ASN A 110 12.48 15.80 -7.73
N ASN A 111 13.30 14.74 -7.82
CA ASN A 111 13.14 13.75 -8.89
C ASN A 111 11.94 12.81 -8.62
N CYS A 112 11.42 12.80 -7.39
CA CYS A 112 10.19 12.12 -6.97
C CYS A 112 9.16 13.14 -6.47
N PRO A 113 8.65 14.05 -7.32
CA PRO A 113 7.68 15.02 -6.83
C PRO A 113 6.39 14.30 -6.40
N THR A 114 5.85 14.68 -5.24
CA THR A 114 4.61 14.09 -4.71
C THR A 114 3.36 14.56 -5.47
N ALA A 115 3.48 15.62 -6.28
CA ALA A 115 2.37 16.24 -7.01
C ALA A 115 2.83 16.78 -8.38
N GLY A 116 1.85 17.10 -9.24
CA GLY A 116 2.08 17.65 -10.59
C GLY A 116 2.24 16.59 -11.68
N ALA A 117 2.43 17.05 -12.93
CA ALA A 117 2.45 16.19 -14.12
C ALA A 117 3.62 15.20 -14.17
N HIS A 118 4.68 15.43 -13.39
CA HIS A 118 5.84 14.57 -13.28
C HIS A 118 5.89 13.82 -11.94
N GLY A 119 4.81 13.89 -11.16
CA GLY A 119 4.73 13.27 -9.86
C GLY A 119 4.59 11.77 -9.94
N LEU A 120 5.05 11.09 -8.88
CA LEU A 120 4.80 9.66 -8.70
C LEU A 120 3.29 9.39 -8.80
N THR A 121 2.91 8.29 -9.45
CA THR A 121 1.50 7.90 -9.52
C THR A 121 1.00 7.45 -8.14
N GLU A 122 -0.31 7.57 -7.87
CA GLU A 122 -0.86 7.04 -6.61
C GLU A 122 -0.72 5.51 -6.58
N CYS A 123 -0.22 4.95 -5.48
CA CYS A 123 -0.14 3.50 -5.35
C CYS A 123 -1.56 2.89 -5.30
N ALA A 124 -1.80 1.85 -6.10
CA ALA A 124 -3.10 1.15 -6.11
C ALA A 124 -3.49 0.52 -4.76
N PHE A 125 -2.51 0.32 -3.87
CA PHE A 125 -2.68 -0.26 -2.53
C PHE A 125 -2.58 0.76 -1.39
N CYS A 126 -2.67 2.06 -1.69
CA CYS A 126 -2.81 3.04 -0.63
C CYS A 126 -4.05 2.73 0.20
N LYS A 127 -3.90 2.78 1.52
CA LYS A 127 -5.06 2.70 2.41
C LYS A 127 -5.92 3.93 2.13
N ARG A 128 -7.17 3.68 1.73
CA ARG A 128 -8.20 4.71 1.57
C ARG A 128 -8.96 4.90 2.87
#